data_AF-D3VR68-F1
#
_entry.id   AF-D3VR68-F1
#
_cell.length_a   1.000
_cell.length_b   1.000
_cell.length_c   1.000
_cell.angle_alpha   90.00
_cell.angle_beta   90.00
_cell.angle_gamma   90.00
#
_symmetry.space_group_name_H-M   'P 1'
#
loop_
_entity.id
_entity.type
_entity.pdbx_description
1 polymer ?
#
loop_
_entity_poly.entity_id
_entity_poly.type
_entity_poly.pdbx_seq_one_letter_code
_entity_poly.pdbx_strand_id
1 'polypeptide(L)'
;MKTTTKKSTSTAKKPAAKKATAAKETSSTKKTSTTTSTTAAKKPAAKKTTTSAKSTTKTVAAENTKSTSTTTKKATSAKAASEAKETVKKPAVSAEKFEKSTKLEFDTSKLNPKLFASDKIYSQAIFDTIISDRASRRQGTHDVKSRAEVRGGGKKPWRQKVTGRARAGSTRSPIWVGGGRAFGPTPVRNYKLKVNKKVRFNAFVSALTLLAQSKAVVVDDFKLESISTKAAINKLSELGIKEQKHILIATNDEVTYKSVANLQNVICVKPTSVSVENLIWADVLVLSTEGYENFEGRIK
;
A
#
# COMPACT_ATOMS: atom_id res chain seq x y z
N MET A 1 8.31 -72.90 -0.34
CA MET A 1 9.72 -73.25 -0.09
C MET A 1 10.40 -72.13 0.69
N LYS A 2 11.30 -72.45 1.63
CA LYS A 2 12.25 -71.51 2.25
C LYS A 2 13.62 -72.20 2.32
N THR A 3 14.67 -71.54 1.85
CA THR A 3 16.08 -71.94 2.03
C THR A 3 16.90 -70.71 2.42
N THR A 4 17.96 -70.91 3.20
CA THR A 4 18.62 -69.86 3.99
C THR A 4 20.14 -69.80 3.78
N THR A 5 20.71 -68.60 3.58
CA THR A 5 22.07 -68.16 4.00
C THR A 5 22.20 -66.64 3.72
N LYS A 6 22.80 -65.73 4.50
CA LYS A 6 23.88 -65.69 5.53
C LYS A 6 25.26 -65.27 4.96
N LYS A 7 26.06 -64.49 5.74
CA LYS A 7 27.39 -63.85 5.45
C LYS A 7 27.32 -62.57 4.56
N SER A 8 27.83 -61.37 4.96
CA SER A 8 29.20 -60.84 5.27
C SER A 8 29.97 -60.39 4.01
N THR A 9 30.79 -59.32 3.92
CA THR A 9 31.85 -58.74 4.79
C THR A 9 32.15 -57.24 4.44
N SER A 10 32.39 -56.31 5.38
CA SER A 10 33.68 -55.76 5.89
C SER A 10 34.31 -54.49 5.23
N THR A 11 34.34 -53.37 5.99
CA THR A 11 35.42 -52.36 6.21
C THR A 11 36.16 -51.57 5.10
N ALA A 12 36.62 -50.37 5.54
CA ALA A 12 37.78 -49.54 5.10
C ALA A 12 37.53 -48.36 4.13
N LYS A 13 38.26 -47.22 4.18
CA LYS A 13 39.01 -46.52 5.27
C LYS A 13 39.32 -45.07 4.83
N LYS A 14 39.45 -44.11 5.76
CA LYS A 14 39.81 -42.69 5.51
C LYS A 14 41.28 -42.36 5.84
N PRO A 15 42.05 -41.69 4.94
CA PRO A 15 43.29 -40.92 5.22
C PRO A 15 43.00 -39.39 5.23
N ALA A 16 44.01 -38.51 5.34
CA ALA A 16 43.76 -37.05 5.29
C ALA A 16 44.94 -36.12 4.91
N ALA A 17 44.58 -35.03 4.21
CA ALA A 17 45.17 -33.67 4.21
C ALA A 17 46.53 -33.39 3.50
N LYS A 18 46.81 -32.07 3.33
CA LYS A 18 48.04 -31.37 2.85
C LYS A 18 48.34 -31.44 1.33
N LYS A 19 49.11 -30.51 0.73
CA LYS A 19 49.37 -29.06 0.95
C LYS A 19 50.04 -28.48 -0.34
N ALA A 20 49.94 -27.18 -0.56
CA ALA A 20 50.41 -26.40 -1.72
C ALA A 20 51.91 -26.51 -2.13
N THR A 21 52.18 -26.18 -3.41
CA THR A 21 53.36 -25.42 -3.89
C THR A 21 53.05 -24.74 -5.24
N ALA A 22 53.92 -23.81 -5.69
CA ALA A 22 53.85 -23.08 -6.95
C ALA A 22 55.27 -22.92 -7.58
N ALA A 23 55.37 -22.16 -8.68
CA ALA A 23 56.56 -21.52 -9.28
C ALA A 23 57.16 -22.10 -10.60
N LYS A 24 57.23 -21.20 -11.60
CA LYS A 24 58.26 -21.01 -12.65
C LYS A 24 57.97 -19.61 -13.26
N GLU A 25 58.85 -18.61 -13.42
CA GLU A 25 60.30 -18.50 -13.67
C GLU A 25 60.72 -19.03 -15.08
N THR A 26 61.59 -18.40 -15.90
CA THR A 26 62.34 -17.10 -15.94
C THR A 26 62.96 -16.94 -17.37
N SER A 27 63.49 -15.82 -17.92
CA SER A 27 63.43 -14.36 -17.63
C SER A 27 64.09 -13.51 -18.74
N SER A 28 63.50 -12.33 -19.07
CA SER A 28 64.14 -11.07 -19.56
C SER A 28 65.13 -11.02 -20.75
N THR A 29 64.92 -10.05 -21.68
CA THR A 29 66.02 -9.30 -22.33
C THR A 29 65.67 -7.87 -22.78
N LYS A 30 66.70 -7.00 -22.76
CA LYS A 30 66.79 -5.58 -23.21
C LYS A 30 66.60 -5.41 -24.74
N LYS A 31 66.53 -4.22 -25.38
CA LYS A 31 67.25 -2.94 -25.12
C LYS A 31 66.73 -1.74 -25.97
N THR A 32 66.85 -0.50 -25.44
CA THR A 32 66.99 0.82 -26.15
C THR A 32 65.83 1.35 -27.04
N SER A 33 65.65 2.67 -27.28
CA SER A 33 66.40 3.89 -26.86
C SER A 33 65.55 5.19 -26.96
N THR A 34 65.79 6.16 -26.04
CA THR A 34 65.76 7.65 -26.18
C THR A 34 64.54 8.35 -26.85
N THR A 35 63.91 9.41 -26.29
CA THR A 35 64.21 10.27 -25.12
C THR A 35 62.87 10.87 -24.54
N THR A 36 62.68 12.02 -23.84
CA THR A 36 63.46 13.26 -23.57
C THR A 36 62.98 13.96 -22.26
N SER A 37 63.57 15.13 -21.97
CA SER A 37 63.21 16.24 -21.07
C SER A 37 61.71 16.60 -20.90
N THR A 38 61.21 17.19 -19.79
CA THR A 38 61.86 17.73 -18.56
C THR A 38 60.91 17.77 -17.34
N THR A 39 61.38 18.29 -16.19
CA THR A 39 60.90 17.93 -14.83
C THR A 39 60.21 19.08 -14.05
N ALA A 40 59.14 18.72 -13.31
CA ALA A 40 58.56 19.27 -12.06
C ALA A 40 58.65 20.76 -11.64
N ALA A 41 57.53 21.28 -11.10
CA ALA A 41 57.47 22.28 -10.01
C ALA A 41 56.11 22.21 -9.24
N LYS A 42 55.99 22.81 -8.05
CA LYS A 42 54.79 22.73 -7.18
C LYS A 42 54.62 23.94 -6.24
N LYS A 43 53.44 24.61 -6.26
CA LYS A 43 53.00 25.73 -5.37
C LYS A 43 53.83 27.04 -5.53
N PRO A 44 53.48 28.18 -4.87
CA PRO A 44 52.15 28.80 -4.59
C PRO A 44 52.09 30.32 -4.93
N ALA A 45 50.88 30.90 -5.07
CA ALA A 45 50.62 32.35 -4.85
C ALA A 45 49.10 32.64 -4.69
N ALA A 46 48.72 33.84 -4.22
CA ALA A 46 47.31 34.26 -4.05
C ALA A 46 47.12 35.79 -4.09
N LYS A 47 45.90 36.27 -4.43
CA LYS A 47 45.38 37.58 -4.03
C LYS A 47 43.84 37.60 -3.96
N LYS A 48 43.26 38.60 -3.29
CA LYS A 48 41.82 38.74 -2.98
C LYS A 48 41.24 40.06 -3.51
N THR A 49 39.94 40.03 -3.83
CA THR A 49 38.93 41.10 -3.71
C THR A 49 37.57 40.36 -3.60
N THR A 50 36.57 40.59 -2.73
CA THR A 50 35.99 41.75 -2.00
C THR A 50 35.47 42.84 -2.93
N THR A 51 34.20 43.26 -2.86
CA THR A 51 33.57 43.92 -1.68
C THR A 51 32.09 43.56 -1.45
N SER A 52 31.42 44.28 -0.53
CA SER A 52 30.05 44.02 -0.03
C SER A 52 29.31 45.32 0.34
N ALA A 53 27.97 45.35 0.16
CA ALA A 53 27.02 46.27 0.81
C ALA A 53 25.69 45.52 0.98
N LYS A 54 24.90 45.56 2.06
CA LYS A 54 24.73 46.43 3.26
C LYS A 54 23.81 47.65 3.06
N SER A 55 22.85 47.75 3.99
CA SER A 55 21.71 48.68 4.12
C SER A 55 22.06 50.12 4.53
N THR A 56 21.23 51.12 4.16
CA THR A 56 20.26 51.82 5.06
C THR A 56 19.57 53.05 4.45
N THR A 57 18.22 53.15 4.57
CA THR A 57 17.37 54.40 4.62
C THR A 57 17.34 55.34 3.38
N LYS A 58 16.39 56.29 3.16
CA LYS A 58 15.36 56.93 4.03
C LYS A 58 14.19 57.58 3.22
N THR A 59 12.95 57.60 3.77
CA THR A 59 11.79 58.52 3.45
C THR A 59 11.17 58.48 2.01
N VAL A 60 9.92 58.89 1.70
CA VAL A 60 8.91 59.85 2.28
C VAL A 60 7.45 59.29 2.14
N ALA A 61 6.49 59.73 3.00
CA ALA A 61 4.99 59.58 2.92
C ALA A 61 4.40 58.12 2.93
N ALA A 62 3.38 57.75 3.74
CA ALA A 62 1.96 58.19 3.88
C ALA A 62 1.09 57.76 2.67
N GLU A 63 -0.11 57.16 2.82
CA GLU A 63 -1.12 57.28 3.89
C GLU A 63 -1.92 55.96 4.20
N ASN A 64 -3.04 56.06 4.96
CA ASN A 64 -3.90 54.96 5.45
C ASN A 64 -4.73 54.27 4.31
N THR A 65 -5.14 53.00 4.41
CA THR A 65 -6.26 52.54 5.27
C THR A 65 -6.35 51.00 5.38
N LYS A 66 -7.22 50.52 6.29
CA LYS A 66 -7.28 49.12 6.77
C LYS A 66 -8.69 48.53 6.58
N SER A 67 -8.89 47.70 5.55
CA SER A 67 -10.15 46.98 5.34
C SER A 67 -10.33 45.87 6.40
N THR A 68 -11.31 46.05 7.28
CA THR A 68 -11.68 45.08 8.33
C THR A 68 -13.04 44.47 8.01
N SER A 69 -13.22 43.18 8.30
CA SER A 69 -14.45 42.43 8.05
C SER A 69 -15.69 43.02 8.74
N THR A 70 -16.75 43.30 7.98
CA THR A 70 -18.04 43.77 8.49
C THR A 70 -19.09 42.67 8.53
N THR A 71 -19.33 42.13 9.72
CA THR A 71 -20.52 41.31 10.01
C THR A 71 -21.76 42.20 10.08
N THR A 72 -22.78 41.95 9.25
CA THR A 72 -24.09 42.63 9.35
C THR A 72 -25.16 41.71 9.93
N LYS A 73 -26.11 42.29 10.66
CA LYS A 73 -27.10 41.55 11.48
C LYS A 73 -28.46 41.42 10.79
N LYS A 74 -29.12 40.31 11.12
CA LYS A 74 -30.57 40.08 11.07
C LYS A 74 -31.39 41.35 11.38
N ALA A 75 -32.29 41.72 10.48
CA ALA A 75 -33.41 42.64 10.70
C ALA A 75 -34.68 42.05 10.04
N THR A 76 -35.85 42.56 10.42
CA THR A 76 -37.17 41.96 10.14
C THR A 76 -37.91 42.62 8.98
N SER A 77 -38.63 41.82 8.20
CA SER A 77 -39.89 42.24 7.57
C SER A 77 -40.87 41.07 7.52
N ALA A 78 -42.16 41.38 7.60
CA ALA A 78 -43.25 40.43 7.45
C ALA A 78 -44.37 41.07 6.63
N LYS A 79 -44.82 40.40 5.57
CA LYS A 79 -46.07 40.71 4.88
C LYS A 79 -46.58 39.44 4.22
N ALA A 80 -47.88 39.19 4.32
CA ALA A 80 -48.50 37.96 3.86
C ALA A 80 -49.22 38.15 2.51
N ALA A 81 -49.19 37.10 1.70
CA ALA A 81 -50.13 36.87 0.60
C ALA A 81 -50.28 35.36 0.36
N SER A 82 -51.52 34.99 0.07
CA SER A 82 -52.07 33.77 -0.54
C SER A 82 -51.24 33.20 -1.73
N GLU A 83 -51.38 31.94 -2.15
CA GLU A 83 -52.37 30.90 -1.79
C GLU A 83 -51.86 29.45 -1.97
N ALA A 84 -52.74 28.46 -1.77
CA ALA A 84 -52.40 27.04 -1.55
C ALA A 84 -51.94 26.24 -2.79
N LYS A 85 -50.99 25.31 -2.59
CA LYS A 85 -51.27 23.84 -2.67
C LYS A 85 -50.11 22.93 -2.21
N GLU A 86 -50.51 21.71 -1.85
CA GLU A 86 -49.74 20.46 -1.64
C GLU A 86 -48.44 20.46 -0.81
N THR A 87 -48.56 19.91 0.39
CA THR A 87 -47.45 19.38 1.18
C THR A 87 -46.88 18.12 0.54
N VAL A 88 -45.84 18.25 -0.29
CA VAL A 88 -45.07 17.11 -0.78
C VAL A 88 -44.48 16.34 0.41
N LYS A 89 -45.04 15.16 0.71
CA LYS A 89 -44.47 14.25 1.70
C LYS A 89 -43.05 13.90 1.27
N LYS A 90 -42.06 14.30 2.07
CA LYS A 90 -40.67 13.82 1.98
C LYS A 90 -40.71 12.30 1.81
N PRO A 91 -40.23 11.72 0.70
CA PRO A 91 -40.25 10.27 0.53
C PRO A 91 -39.42 9.66 1.65
N ALA A 92 -40.03 8.76 2.41
CA ALA A 92 -39.30 7.98 3.39
C ALA A 92 -38.28 7.14 2.63
N VAL A 93 -37.00 7.28 2.97
CA VAL A 93 -35.96 6.38 2.46
C VAL A 93 -36.17 5.03 3.15
N SER A 94 -37.07 4.23 2.59
CA SER A 94 -37.16 2.81 2.89
C SER A 94 -35.80 2.20 2.60
N ALA A 95 -35.13 1.73 3.65
CA ALA A 95 -33.88 0.99 3.50
C ALA A 95 -34.21 -0.31 2.77
N GLU A 96 -34.01 -0.32 1.45
CA GLU A 96 -34.11 -1.52 0.62
C GLU A 96 -33.17 -2.57 1.19
N LYS A 97 -33.77 -3.61 1.77
CA LYS A 97 -33.02 -4.78 2.20
C LYS A 97 -32.57 -5.49 0.93
N PHE A 98 -31.26 -5.59 0.75
CA PHE A 98 -30.66 -6.46 -0.27
C PHE A 98 -30.90 -7.92 0.12
N GLU A 99 -32.13 -8.40 -0.08
CA GLU A 99 -32.54 -9.76 0.28
C GLU A 99 -32.04 -10.76 -0.77
N LYS A 100 -30.97 -11.48 -0.42
CA LYS A 100 -30.48 -12.71 -1.08
C LYS A 100 -30.27 -12.61 -2.60
N SER A 101 -29.15 -11.98 -2.97
CA SER A 101 -28.25 -12.45 -4.05
C SER A 101 -28.92 -13.31 -5.12
N THR A 102 -29.47 -12.67 -6.15
CA THR A 102 -29.95 -13.33 -7.38
C THR A 102 -28.86 -14.30 -7.86
N LYS A 103 -29.15 -15.60 -7.85
CA LYS A 103 -28.11 -16.64 -7.95
C LYS A 103 -27.73 -16.87 -9.41
N LEU A 104 -26.92 -15.96 -9.93
CA LEU A 104 -26.45 -15.95 -11.31
C LEU A 104 -25.64 -17.22 -11.61
N GLU A 105 -26.06 -17.96 -12.63
CA GLU A 105 -25.42 -19.21 -13.04
C GLU A 105 -24.69 -19.01 -14.37
N PHE A 106 -23.45 -18.51 -14.33
CA PHE A 106 -22.65 -18.30 -15.53
C PHE A 106 -21.90 -19.57 -15.99
N ASP A 107 -21.63 -19.67 -17.30
CA ASP A 107 -20.97 -20.81 -17.96
C ASP A 107 -19.48 -20.96 -17.55
N THR A 108 -19.22 -21.55 -16.38
CA THR A 108 -17.85 -21.84 -15.93
C THR A 108 -17.11 -22.85 -16.82
N SER A 109 -17.82 -23.58 -17.69
CA SER A 109 -17.29 -24.63 -18.57
C SER A 109 -16.22 -24.16 -19.57
N LYS A 110 -16.10 -22.85 -19.81
CA LYS A 110 -15.09 -22.24 -20.70
C LYS A 110 -13.82 -21.79 -19.95
N LEU A 111 -13.78 -21.90 -18.63
CA LEU A 111 -12.69 -21.40 -17.79
C LEU A 111 -11.56 -22.42 -17.59
N ASN A 112 -10.32 -21.94 -17.52
CA ASN A 112 -9.15 -22.78 -17.26
C ASN A 112 -9.25 -23.52 -15.91
N PRO A 113 -9.29 -24.86 -15.87
CA PRO A 113 -9.47 -25.60 -14.62
C PRO A 113 -8.32 -25.37 -13.64
N LYS A 114 -7.10 -25.06 -14.12
CA LYS A 114 -5.93 -24.82 -13.26
C LYS A 114 -6.01 -23.53 -12.45
N LEU A 115 -6.90 -22.60 -12.80
CA LEU A 115 -7.17 -21.37 -12.04
C LEU A 115 -8.49 -21.43 -11.26
N PHE A 116 -9.54 -21.99 -11.87
CA PHE A 116 -10.91 -21.89 -11.40
C PHE A 116 -11.47 -23.21 -10.81
N ALA A 117 -10.75 -24.32 -10.92
CA ALA A 117 -11.14 -25.63 -10.39
C ALA A 117 -9.96 -26.32 -9.69
N SER A 118 -9.33 -25.64 -8.72
CA SER A 118 -8.22 -26.22 -7.96
C SER A 118 -8.70 -27.21 -6.89
N ASP A 119 -8.12 -28.41 -6.88
CA ASP A 119 -8.47 -29.52 -5.96
C ASP A 119 -8.45 -29.16 -4.47
N LYS A 120 -7.69 -28.12 -4.09
CA LYS A 120 -7.47 -27.75 -2.69
C LYS A 120 -7.47 -26.23 -2.48
N ILE A 121 -8.47 -25.78 -1.73
CA ILE A 121 -8.64 -24.39 -1.30
C ILE A 121 -7.75 -24.13 -0.07
N TYR A 122 -6.84 -23.15 -0.16
CA TYR A 122 -5.89 -22.81 0.90
C TYR A 122 -6.38 -21.62 1.75
N SER A 123 -7.35 -21.86 2.64
CA SER A 123 -7.95 -20.84 3.52
C SER A 123 -6.94 -20.01 4.31
N GLN A 124 -5.93 -20.64 4.92
CA GLN A 124 -4.87 -19.94 5.64
C GLN A 124 -4.04 -19.02 4.72
N ALA A 125 -3.78 -19.44 3.47
CA ALA A 125 -3.05 -18.60 2.52
C ALA A 125 -3.87 -17.36 2.10
N ILE A 126 -5.18 -17.49 1.96
CA ILE A 126 -6.08 -16.35 1.76
C ILE A 126 -5.99 -15.38 2.96
N PHE A 127 -6.11 -15.89 4.18
CA PHE A 127 -6.04 -15.10 5.41
C PHE A 127 -4.69 -14.35 5.57
N ASP A 128 -3.57 -15.07 5.44
CA ASP A 128 -2.22 -14.51 5.56
C ASP A 128 -1.95 -13.42 4.51
N THR A 129 -2.47 -13.59 3.29
CA THR A 129 -2.24 -12.64 2.19
C THR A 129 -3.11 -11.40 2.31
N ILE A 130 -4.36 -11.51 2.75
CA ILE A 130 -5.22 -10.37 3.08
C ILE A 130 -4.63 -9.58 4.24
N ILE A 131 -4.12 -10.25 5.28
CA ILE A 131 -3.43 -9.57 6.41
C ILE A 131 -2.13 -8.90 5.95
N SER A 132 -1.34 -9.55 5.07
CA SER A 132 -0.12 -8.98 4.48
C SER A 132 -0.39 -7.70 3.70
N ASP A 133 -1.44 -7.67 2.88
CA ASP A 133 -1.85 -6.49 2.12
C ASP A 133 -2.36 -5.38 3.05
N ARG A 134 -3.36 -5.68 3.91
CA ARG A 134 -3.89 -4.74 4.91
C ARG A 134 -2.84 -4.15 5.83
N ALA A 135 -1.80 -4.90 6.18
CA ALA A 135 -0.68 -4.40 6.99
C ALA A 135 0.30 -3.56 6.14
N SER A 136 0.52 -3.90 4.87
CA SER A 136 1.37 -3.14 3.95
C SER A 136 0.79 -1.79 3.53
N ARG A 137 -0.55 -1.64 3.54
CA ARG A 137 -1.25 -0.37 3.32
C ARG A 137 -1.16 0.61 4.51
N ARG A 138 -0.63 0.20 5.67
CA ARG A 138 -0.51 1.07 6.86
C ARG A 138 0.71 1.99 6.75
N GLN A 139 0.47 3.30 6.75
CA GLN A 139 1.53 4.31 6.62
C GLN A 139 2.45 4.42 7.85
N GLY A 140 1.95 4.12 9.06
CA GLY A 140 2.77 4.11 10.28
C GLY A 140 3.10 5.48 10.90
N THR A 141 2.43 6.55 10.48
CA THR A 141 2.65 7.96 10.91
C THR A 141 2.34 8.27 12.39
N HIS A 142 2.01 7.26 13.20
CA HIS A 142 1.81 7.40 14.64
C HIS A 142 3.13 7.73 15.39
N ASP A 143 3.15 8.81 16.16
CA ASP A 143 4.29 9.23 16.96
C ASP A 143 3.83 9.94 18.24
N VAL A 144 4.59 9.82 19.33
CA VAL A 144 4.44 10.64 20.54
C VAL A 144 5.79 10.87 21.22
N LYS A 145 5.97 12.07 21.76
CA LYS A 145 7.24 12.48 22.40
C LYS A 145 7.56 11.65 23.63
N SER A 146 8.73 11.01 23.62
CA SER A 146 9.34 10.37 24.77
C SER A 146 9.75 11.41 25.82
N ARG A 147 10.15 10.94 27.01
CA ARG A 147 10.73 11.79 28.06
C ARG A 147 12.03 12.52 27.66
N ALA A 148 12.64 12.18 26.51
CA ALA A 148 13.77 12.90 25.94
C ALA A 148 13.33 14.08 25.07
N GLU A 149 12.40 13.88 24.11
CA GLU A 149 11.96 14.94 23.18
C GLU A 149 11.05 16.03 23.81
N VAL A 150 10.44 15.77 24.97
CA VAL A 150 9.64 16.79 25.68
C VAL A 150 10.52 17.97 26.15
N ARG A 151 10.05 19.20 25.91
CA ARG A 151 10.75 20.46 26.23
C ARG A 151 10.70 20.77 27.74
N GLY A 152 11.77 21.38 28.26
CA GLY A 152 11.85 21.88 29.65
C GLY A 152 12.25 20.82 30.68
N GLY A 153 12.81 21.21 31.82
CA GLY A 153 13.37 20.28 32.82
C GLY A 153 14.91 20.33 32.88
N GLY A 154 15.57 19.19 33.07
CA GLY A 154 17.04 19.12 33.24
C GLY A 154 17.48 19.46 34.66
N LYS A 155 17.13 20.64 35.18
CA LYS A 155 17.23 20.93 36.62
C LYS A 155 16.28 20.00 37.39
N LYS A 156 16.78 19.39 38.46
CA LYS A 156 15.99 18.50 39.33
C LYS A 156 14.89 19.29 40.06
N PRO A 157 13.64 18.77 40.17
CA PRO A 157 12.54 19.51 40.79
C PRO A 157 12.76 19.89 42.27
N TRP A 158 13.40 19.02 43.05
CA TRP A 158 13.77 19.28 44.46
C TRP A 158 14.91 18.38 44.94
N ARG A 159 15.46 18.68 46.13
CA ARG A 159 16.51 17.89 46.81
C ARG A 159 16.07 16.45 47.09
N GLN A 160 17.02 15.51 47.16
CA GLN A 160 16.76 14.05 47.21
C GLN A 160 16.09 13.56 48.52
N LYS A 161 16.14 14.37 49.57
CA LYS A 161 15.62 14.13 50.93
C LYS A 161 15.14 15.48 51.53
N VAL A 162 14.58 15.46 52.74
CA VAL A 162 14.21 16.65 53.57
C VAL A 162 13.01 17.48 53.06
N THR A 163 12.48 17.26 51.87
CA THR A 163 11.32 18.02 51.32
C THR A 163 9.93 17.40 51.55
N GLY A 164 9.79 16.27 52.26
CA GLY A 164 8.52 15.56 52.50
C GLY A 164 7.87 14.91 51.26
N ARG A 165 8.08 15.48 50.07
CA ARG A 165 7.57 15.01 48.77
C ARG A 165 8.27 13.74 48.30
N ALA A 166 7.57 12.94 47.48
CA ALA A 166 8.12 11.80 46.75
C ALA A 166 9.38 12.17 45.93
N ARG A 167 10.21 11.19 45.55
CA ARG A 167 11.47 11.45 44.84
C ARG A 167 11.25 11.64 43.34
N ALA A 168 11.53 12.85 42.83
CA ALA A 168 11.45 13.18 41.40
C ALA A 168 12.85 13.45 40.81
N GLY A 169 13.16 12.83 39.67
CA GLY A 169 14.39 13.10 38.90
C GLY A 169 14.25 14.25 37.90
N SER A 170 13.10 14.37 37.24
CA SER A 170 12.82 15.37 36.20
C SER A 170 11.31 15.59 36.07
N THR A 171 10.89 16.79 35.67
CA THR A 171 9.51 17.11 35.28
C THR A 171 9.07 16.42 33.99
N ARG A 172 10.00 16.00 33.11
CA ARG A 172 9.67 15.24 31.88
C ARG A 172 9.19 13.80 32.13
N SER A 173 9.22 13.32 33.38
CA SER A 173 8.87 11.93 33.70
C SER A 173 7.39 11.65 33.37
N PRO A 174 7.04 10.46 32.84
CA PRO A 174 5.66 10.10 32.43
C PRO A 174 4.58 10.23 33.52
N ILE A 175 4.99 10.35 34.79
CA ILE A 175 4.12 10.53 35.96
C ILE A 175 3.56 11.96 36.04
N TRP A 176 4.19 12.94 35.37
CA TRP A 176 3.75 14.34 35.37
C TRP A 176 2.80 14.66 34.22
N VAL A 177 1.83 15.55 34.49
CA VAL A 177 1.09 16.25 33.43
C VAL A 177 2.07 17.03 32.57
N GLY A 178 2.03 16.82 31.25
CA GLY A 178 3.01 17.38 30.31
C GLY A 178 4.34 16.62 30.22
N GLY A 179 4.52 15.51 30.94
CA GLY A 179 5.64 14.58 30.79
C GLY A 179 5.59 13.79 29.48
N GLY A 180 6.72 13.17 29.10
CA GLY A 180 6.80 12.34 27.89
C GLY A 180 6.26 10.93 28.12
N ARG A 181 5.73 10.27 27.09
CA ARG A 181 5.14 8.92 27.22
C ARG A 181 6.24 7.85 27.27
N ALA A 182 6.07 6.83 28.12
CA ALA A 182 7.08 5.78 28.33
C ALA A 182 7.13 4.76 27.18
N PHE A 183 5.97 4.17 26.86
CA PHE A 183 5.80 3.19 25.78
C PHE A 183 4.74 3.72 24.82
N GLY A 184 5.10 4.79 24.12
CA GLY A 184 4.25 5.40 23.10
C GLY A 184 4.31 4.65 21.75
N PRO A 185 3.37 4.91 20.83
CA PRO A 185 3.59 4.60 19.42
C PRO A 185 4.84 5.32 18.90
N THR A 186 5.53 4.72 17.92
CA THR A 186 6.77 5.24 17.34
C THR A 186 6.76 5.00 15.82
N PRO A 187 7.07 6.01 14.99
CA PRO A 187 6.83 5.96 13.55
C PRO A 187 7.78 5.00 12.80
N VAL A 188 8.85 4.54 13.45
CA VAL A 188 9.82 3.57 12.93
C VAL A 188 9.21 2.16 12.77
N ARG A 189 7.99 1.91 13.27
CA ARG A 189 7.34 0.59 13.19
C ARG A 189 6.91 0.23 11.76
N ASN A 190 7.73 -0.56 11.08
CA ASN A 190 7.38 -1.20 9.82
C ASN A 190 6.27 -2.26 10.03
N TYR A 191 5.14 -2.13 9.31
CA TYR A 191 4.02 -3.07 9.34
C TYR A 191 4.03 -4.13 8.23
N LYS A 192 4.99 -4.08 7.29
CA LYS A 192 5.02 -4.97 6.11
C LYS A 192 5.31 -6.43 6.48
N LEU A 193 4.30 -7.28 6.39
CA LEU A 193 4.41 -8.73 6.59
C LEU A 193 4.72 -9.42 5.25
N LYS A 194 5.80 -10.20 5.19
CA LYS A 194 6.30 -10.83 3.95
C LYS A 194 5.63 -12.19 3.71
N VAL A 195 4.85 -12.31 2.63
CA VAL A 195 4.30 -13.60 2.16
C VAL A 195 4.99 -14.07 0.86
N ASN A 196 5.39 -15.35 0.85
CA ASN A 196 6.09 -16.00 -0.26
C ASN A 196 5.28 -15.99 -1.57
N LYS A 197 5.97 -15.87 -2.72
CA LYS A 197 5.32 -15.78 -4.05
C LYS A 197 4.35 -16.94 -4.31
N LYS A 198 4.77 -18.19 -4.05
CA LYS A 198 3.92 -19.39 -4.21
C LYS A 198 2.67 -19.36 -3.31
N VAL A 199 2.79 -18.91 -2.06
CA VAL A 199 1.64 -18.79 -1.14
C VAL A 199 0.64 -17.74 -1.64
N ARG A 200 1.12 -16.60 -2.16
CA ARG A 200 0.26 -15.60 -2.83
C ARG A 200 -0.43 -16.12 -4.08
N PHE A 201 0.25 -16.93 -4.89
CA PHE A 201 -0.36 -17.58 -6.05
C PHE A 201 -1.46 -18.57 -5.64
N ASN A 202 -1.16 -19.48 -4.69
CA ASN A 202 -2.15 -20.44 -4.19
C ASN A 202 -3.37 -19.75 -3.56
N ALA A 203 -3.19 -18.62 -2.86
CA ALA A 203 -4.28 -17.83 -2.31
C ALA A 203 -5.17 -17.20 -3.41
N PHE A 204 -4.55 -16.66 -4.47
CA PHE A 204 -5.25 -16.10 -5.63
C PHE A 204 -6.06 -17.17 -6.38
N VAL A 205 -5.46 -18.32 -6.67
CA VAL A 205 -6.13 -19.49 -7.28
C VAL A 205 -7.27 -20.02 -6.39
N SER A 206 -7.06 -20.08 -5.07
CA SER A 206 -8.10 -20.51 -4.13
C SER A 206 -9.30 -19.55 -4.12
N ALA A 207 -9.07 -18.23 -4.21
CA ALA A 207 -10.13 -17.24 -4.29
C ALA A 207 -10.89 -17.27 -5.63
N LEU A 208 -10.19 -17.46 -6.76
CA LEU A 208 -10.84 -17.68 -8.07
C LEU A 208 -11.65 -18.98 -8.10
N THR A 209 -11.15 -20.05 -7.49
CA THR A 209 -11.87 -21.34 -7.38
C THR A 209 -13.14 -21.20 -6.54
N LEU A 210 -13.13 -20.40 -5.46
CA LEU A 210 -14.34 -20.11 -4.66
C LEU A 210 -15.40 -19.34 -5.48
N LEU A 211 -15.00 -18.33 -6.25
CA LEU A 211 -15.91 -17.57 -7.13
C LEU A 211 -16.47 -18.41 -8.28
N ALA A 212 -15.69 -19.36 -8.81
CA ALA A 212 -16.17 -20.32 -9.80
C ALA A 212 -17.14 -21.35 -9.20
N GLN A 213 -16.90 -21.80 -7.96
CA GLN A 213 -17.83 -22.69 -7.24
C GLN A 213 -19.17 -22.02 -6.93
N SER A 214 -19.22 -20.70 -6.77
CA SER A 214 -20.48 -19.94 -6.69
C SER A 214 -21.09 -19.59 -8.05
N LYS A 215 -20.52 -20.07 -9.17
CA LYS A 215 -20.87 -19.73 -10.57
C LYS A 215 -20.78 -18.22 -10.89
N ALA A 216 -20.05 -17.45 -10.10
CA ALA A 216 -20.09 -16.00 -10.10
C ALA A 216 -18.96 -15.33 -10.92
N VAL A 217 -18.52 -15.99 -12.00
CA VAL A 217 -17.46 -15.50 -12.90
C VAL A 217 -18.04 -15.31 -14.31
N VAL A 218 -18.10 -14.06 -14.75
CA VAL A 218 -18.49 -13.66 -16.10
C VAL A 218 -17.22 -13.42 -16.92
N VAL A 219 -17.20 -13.92 -18.15
CA VAL A 219 -16.25 -13.47 -19.18
C VAL A 219 -17.03 -12.68 -20.22
N ASP A 220 -16.96 -11.36 -20.13
CA ASP A 220 -17.61 -10.42 -21.05
C ASP A 220 -16.72 -9.20 -21.27
N ASP A 221 -16.66 -8.72 -22.50
CA ASP A 221 -15.95 -7.51 -22.88
C ASP A 221 -16.80 -6.29 -22.51
N PHE A 222 -16.82 -5.99 -21.20
CA PHE A 222 -17.42 -4.81 -20.60
C PHE A 222 -16.65 -3.55 -21.04
N LYS A 223 -16.85 -3.18 -22.30
CA LYS A 223 -16.32 -2.00 -23.01
C LYS A 223 -17.45 -1.00 -23.23
N LEU A 224 -17.15 0.29 -23.11
CA LEU A 224 -18.09 1.40 -23.26
C LEU A 224 -17.54 2.40 -24.27
N GLU A 225 -18.40 2.91 -25.16
CA GLU A 225 -18.01 3.88 -26.21
C GLU A 225 -17.71 5.28 -25.65
N SER A 226 -18.33 5.64 -24.52
CA SER A 226 -18.22 6.95 -23.90
C SER A 226 -18.23 6.85 -22.37
N ILE A 227 -17.64 7.86 -21.69
CA ILE A 227 -17.57 7.89 -20.24
C ILE A 227 -18.97 8.23 -19.69
N SER A 228 -19.71 7.21 -19.26
CA SER A 228 -21.11 7.35 -18.84
C SER A 228 -21.50 6.33 -17.78
N THR A 229 -21.77 6.82 -16.56
CA THR A 229 -22.32 6.03 -15.45
C THR A 229 -23.65 5.38 -15.81
N LYS A 230 -24.50 6.05 -16.60
CA LYS A 230 -25.78 5.50 -17.08
C LYS A 230 -25.57 4.31 -18.01
N ALA A 231 -24.60 4.38 -18.93
CA ALA A 231 -24.28 3.26 -19.81
C ALA A 231 -23.72 2.06 -19.02
N ALA A 232 -22.87 2.31 -18.01
CA ALA A 232 -22.38 1.26 -17.11
C ALA A 232 -23.52 0.59 -16.31
N ILE A 233 -24.48 1.36 -15.78
CA ILE A 233 -25.65 0.82 -15.06
C ILE A 233 -26.55 0.00 -16.00
N ASN A 234 -26.72 0.42 -17.25
CA ASN A 234 -27.46 -0.35 -18.24
C ASN A 234 -26.78 -1.71 -18.52
N LYS A 235 -25.48 -1.74 -18.82
CA LYS A 235 -24.73 -3.01 -19.00
C LYS A 235 -24.77 -3.92 -17.76
N LEU A 236 -24.68 -3.37 -16.55
CA LEU A 236 -24.86 -4.15 -15.31
C LEU A 236 -26.28 -4.69 -15.15
N SER A 237 -27.28 -4.06 -15.76
CA SER A 237 -28.67 -4.56 -15.80
C SER A 237 -28.84 -5.66 -16.86
N GLU A 238 -28.25 -5.47 -18.05
CA GLU A 238 -28.24 -6.43 -19.16
C GLU A 238 -27.59 -7.77 -18.75
N LEU A 239 -26.52 -7.72 -17.96
CA LEU A 239 -25.84 -8.90 -17.39
C LEU A 239 -26.54 -9.47 -16.13
N GLY A 240 -27.62 -8.85 -15.63
CA GLY A 240 -28.33 -9.27 -14.40
C GLY A 240 -27.56 -9.04 -13.09
N ILE A 241 -26.43 -8.32 -13.11
CA ILE A 241 -25.52 -8.17 -11.96
C ILE A 241 -25.86 -6.94 -11.10
N LYS A 242 -26.66 -5.99 -11.60
CA LYS A 242 -26.97 -4.71 -10.94
C LYS A 242 -27.44 -4.80 -9.48
N GLU A 243 -28.15 -5.87 -9.12
CA GLU A 243 -28.68 -6.10 -7.76
C GLU A 243 -27.61 -6.61 -6.77
N GLN A 244 -26.45 -7.04 -7.26
CA GLN A 244 -25.36 -7.55 -6.45
C GLN A 244 -24.67 -6.43 -5.68
N LYS A 245 -24.26 -6.75 -4.46
CA LYS A 245 -23.78 -5.79 -3.48
C LYS A 245 -22.30 -5.44 -3.68
N HIS A 246 -21.50 -6.40 -4.16
CA HIS A 246 -20.07 -6.23 -4.42
C HIS A 246 -19.71 -6.81 -5.80
N ILE A 247 -19.45 -5.94 -6.77
CA ILE A 247 -19.15 -6.29 -8.16
C ILE A 247 -17.69 -5.92 -8.45
N LEU A 248 -16.89 -6.86 -8.92
CA LEU A 248 -15.49 -6.63 -9.30
C LEU A 248 -15.33 -6.73 -10.82
N ILE A 249 -14.95 -5.63 -11.47
CA ILE A 249 -14.68 -5.60 -12.91
C ILE A 249 -13.16 -5.57 -13.13
N ALA A 250 -12.64 -6.58 -13.82
CA ALA A 250 -11.23 -6.68 -14.21
C ALA A 250 -11.06 -6.34 -15.69
N THR A 251 -10.70 -5.08 -15.98
CA THR A 251 -10.47 -4.58 -17.35
C THR A 251 -9.31 -3.58 -17.40
N ASN A 252 -8.64 -3.46 -18.55
CA ASN A 252 -7.62 -2.44 -18.77
C ASN A 252 -8.20 -1.07 -19.18
N ASP A 253 -9.46 -1.06 -19.67
CA ASP A 253 -10.10 0.11 -20.28
C ASP A 253 -10.33 1.27 -19.28
N GLU A 254 -9.86 2.45 -19.66
CA GLU A 254 -10.05 3.66 -18.88
C GLU A 254 -11.45 4.27 -18.99
N VAL A 255 -12.17 4.05 -20.11
CA VAL A 255 -13.54 4.57 -20.29
C VAL A 255 -14.47 3.87 -19.31
N THR A 256 -14.36 2.55 -19.21
CA THR A 256 -15.05 1.71 -18.21
C THR A 256 -14.63 2.07 -16.79
N TYR A 257 -13.33 2.17 -16.50
CA TYR A 257 -12.86 2.58 -15.16
C TYR A 257 -13.47 3.93 -14.71
N LYS A 258 -13.46 4.95 -15.59
CA LYS A 258 -14.02 6.28 -15.30
C LYS A 258 -15.55 6.25 -15.19
N SER A 259 -16.24 5.44 -15.99
CA SER A 259 -17.70 5.27 -15.94
C SER A 259 -18.18 4.55 -14.69
N VAL A 260 -17.36 3.67 -14.12
CA VAL A 260 -17.70 2.83 -12.97
C VAL A 260 -17.28 3.46 -11.64
N ALA A 261 -16.26 4.31 -11.61
CA ALA A 261 -15.66 4.87 -10.39
C ALA A 261 -16.60 5.64 -9.43
N ASN A 262 -17.82 5.99 -9.84
CA ASN A 262 -18.84 6.62 -8.99
C ASN A 262 -19.81 5.62 -8.32
N LEU A 263 -19.75 4.33 -8.67
CA LEU A 263 -20.65 3.29 -8.16
C LEU A 263 -20.05 2.65 -6.90
N GLN A 264 -20.70 2.82 -5.74
CA GLN A 264 -20.17 2.35 -4.45
C GLN A 264 -20.14 0.82 -4.31
N ASN A 265 -20.98 0.10 -5.07
CA ASN A 265 -21.04 -1.36 -5.10
C ASN A 265 -20.09 -1.98 -6.13
N VAL A 266 -19.37 -1.19 -6.93
CA VAL A 266 -18.52 -1.70 -8.03
C VAL A 266 -17.08 -1.22 -7.89
N ILE A 267 -16.14 -2.16 -7.88
CA ILE A 267 -14.71 -1.84 -7.93
C ILE A 267 -14.16 -2.27 -9.30
N CYS A 268 -13.67 -1.30 -10.08
CA CYS A 268 -12.96 -1.54 -11.32
C CYS A 268 -11.44 -1.59 -11.06
N VAL A 269 -10.75 -2.62 -11.57
CA VAL A 269 -9.31 -2.85 -11.35
C VAL A 269 -8.66 -3.36 -12.62
N LYS A 270 -7.42 -2.94 -12.91
CA LYS A 270 -6.64 -3.57 -13.99
C LYS A 270 -6.34 -5.04 -13.65
N PRO A 271 -6.47 -6.00 -14.59
CA PRO A 271 -6.18 -7.42 -14.35
C PRO A 271 -4.80 -7.70 -13.71
N THR A 272 -3.81 -6.86 -14.01
CA THR A 272 -2.46 -6.89 -13.39
C THR A 272 -2.45 -6.52 -11.90
N SER A 273 -3.42 -5.75 -11.41
CA SER A 273 -3.50 -5.22 -10.05
C SER A 273 -4.55 -5.90 -9.15
N VAL A 274 -5.26 -6.93 -9.64
CA VAL A 274 -6.25 -7.67 -8.83
C VAL A 274 -5.60 -8.35 -7.63
N SER A 275 -6.07 -7.99 -6.42
CA SER A 275 -5.63 -8.53 -5.14
C SER A 275 -6.50 -9.71 -4.68
N VAL A 276 -6.00 -10.52 -3.74
CA VAL A 276 -6.79 -11.59 -3.09
C VAL A 276 -7.93 -11.02 -2.24
N GLU A 277 -7.74 -9.83 -1.64
CA GLU A 277 -8.81 -9.16 -0.89
C GLU A 277 -9.99 -8.78 -1.80
N ASN A 278 -9.71 -8.26 -3.00
CA ASN A 278 -10.74 -7.83 -3.93
C ASN A 278 -11.58 -9.04 -4.40
N LEU A 279 -10.95 -10.19 -4.66
CA LEU A 279 -11.64 -11.43 -5.04
C LEU A 279 -12.53 -11.98 -3.91
N ILE A 280 -12.12 -11.86 -2.65
CA ILE A 280 -12.89 -12.32 -1.48
C ILE A 280 -13.96 -11.28 -1.05
N TRP A 281 -13.84 -10.04 -1.50
CA TRP A 281 -14.85 -9.00 -1.31
C TRP A 281 -16.00 -9.10 -2.33
N ALA A 282 -15.72 -9.56 -3.55
CA ALA A 282 -16.69 -9.63 -4.64
C ALA A 282 -17.74 -10.74 -4.45
N ASP A 283 -19.01 -10.41 -4.68
CA ASP A 283 -20.07 -11.39 -4.90
C ASP A 283 -20.00 -11.93 -6.34
N VAL A 284 -19.66 -11.07 -7.31
CA VAL A 284 -19.52 -11.40 -8.75
C VAL A 284 -18.27 -10.76 -9.36
N LEU A 285 -17.55 -11.52 -10.18
CA LEU A 285 -16.36 -11.13 -10.92
C LEU A 285 -16.66 -11.05 -12.43
N VAL A 286 -16.47 -9.88 -13.04
CA VAL A 286 -16.53 -9.68 -14.49
C VAL A 286 -15.11 -9.55 -15.03
N LEU A 287 -14.73 -10.45 -15.93
CA LEU A 287 -13.45 -10.46 -16.63
C LEU A 287 -13.64 -10.02 -18.08
N SER A 288 -12.87 -9.04 -18.56
CA SER A 288 -12.68 -8.88 -20.01
C SER A 288 -11.87 -10.04 -20.58
N THR A 289 -11.94 -10.24 -21.89
CA THR A 289 -11.12 -11.23 -22.62
C THR A 289 -9.61 -11.04 -22.34
N GLU A 290 -9.13 -9.80 -22.47
CA GLU A 290 -7.77 -9.40 -22.07
C GLU A 290 -7.46 -9.74 -20.60
N GLY A 291 -8.44 -9.60 -19.69
CA GLY A 291 -8.29 -9.88 -18.28
C GLY A 291 -8.15 -11.38 -17.99
N TYR A 292 -8.88 -12.21 -18.74
CA TYR A 292 -8.77 -13.66 -18.71
C TYR A 292 -7.39 -14.13 -19.20
N GLU A 293 -6.91 -13.63 -20.35
CA GLU A 293 -5.54 -13.92 -20.85
C GLU A 293 -4.45 -13.51 -19.85
N ASN A 294 -4.61 -12.33 -19.23
CA ASN A 294 -3.70 -11.85 -18.19
C ASN A 294 -3.70 -12.74 -16.93
N PHE A 295 -4.78 -13.47 -16.65
CA PHE A 295 -4.83 -14.44 -15.56
C PHE A 295 -4.15 -15.76 -15.95
N GLU A 296 -4.36 -16.27 -17.17
CA GLU A 296 -3.64 -17.46 -17.67
C GLU A 296 -2.12 -17.22 -17.76
N GLY A 297 -1.71 -16.01 -18.14
CA GLY A 297 -0.30 -15.60 -18.15
C GLY A 297 0.40 -15.73 -16.78
N ARG A 298 -0.33 -15.66 -15.67
CA ARG A 298 0.21 -15.81 -14.29
C ARG A 298 0.54 -17.26 -13.90
N ILE A 299 0.16 -18.25 -14.72
CA ILE A 299 0.36 -19.68 -14.44
C ILE A 299 1.80 -20.13 -14.73
N LYS A 300 2.55 -19.36 -15.55
CA LYS A 300 3.90 -19.66 -16.05
C LYS A 300 4.99 -19.43 -14.98
#